data_AF-A0AAD0SJM7-F1
#
_entry.id   AF-A0AAD0SJM7-F1
#
_cell.length_a   1.000
_cell.length_b   1.000
_cell.length_c   1.000
_cell.angle_alpha   90.00
_cell.angle_beta   90.00
_cell.angle_gamma   90.00
#
_symmetry.space_group_name_H-M   'P 1'
#
loop_
_entity.id
_entity.type
_entity.pdbx_description
1 polymer ?
#
loop_
_entity_poly.entity_id
_entity_poly.type
_entity_poly.pdbx_seq_one_letter_code
_entity_poly.pdbx_strand_id
1 'polypeptide(L)'
;MCQAQSADKNSTIRYWSVWVDKAGISHQAKCELDTLKLEQFSAKGDPEWVSQHDLPTSRYVFNIMPVGWVGPWHKNPSPQWIIPLSGRWFVETMDGNRIEMGPGEMSFGYDKNAGTFGKRVGHISGAVGKEPAKVMVVQVTSALDNPSDERCPAGGVSLSSG
;
A
#
# COMPACT_ATOMS: atom_id res chain seq x y z
N MET A 1 26.12 -16.75 16.51
CA MET A 1 26.29 -16.52 15.07
C MET A 1 25.17 -17.26 14.36
N CYS A 2 24.07 -16.56 14.08
CA CYS A 2 23.02 -17.12 13.24
C CYS A 2 23.58 -17.10 11.80
N GLN A 3 23.86 -18.28 11.23
CA GLN A 3 24.23 -18.36 9.82
C GLN A 3 22.97 -18.07 9.00
N ALA A 4 22.86 -16.86 8.46
CA ALA A 4 21.82 -16.53 7.48
C ALA A 4 22.06 -17.41 6.24
N GLN A 5 21.25 -18.45 6.10
CA GLN A 5 21.22 -19.30 4.91
C GLN A 5 20.65 -18.50 3.73
N SER A 6 21.21 -18.76 2.55
CA SER A 6 20.83 -18.22 1.24
C SER A 6 19.32 -18.03 1.04
N ALA A 7 18.93 -16.83 0.60
CA ALA A 7 17.62 -16.47 0.03
C ALA A 7 16.42 -17.14 0.73
N ASP A 8 16.15 -16.72 1.97
CA ASP A 8 14.91 -17.07 2.64
C ASP A 8 13.70 -16.62 1.80
N LYS A 9 12.75 -17.55 1.60
CA LYS A 9 11.41 -17.28 1.03
C LYS A 9 10.59 -16.24 1.82
N ASN A 10 11.17 -15.66 2.88
CA ASN A 10 10.55 -14.74 3.83
C ASN A 10 11.18 -13.32 3.79
N SER A 11 11.96 -12.99 2.76
CA SER A 11 12.57 -11.66 2.58
C SER A 11 11.62 -10.62 1.92
N THR A 12 10.35 -10.97 1.74
CA THR A 12 9.37 -10.14 1.03
C THR A 12 8.28 -9.60 1.95
N ILE A 13 7.75 -8.40 1.66
CA ILE A 13 6.60 -7.81 2.36
C ILE A 13 5.44 -7.62 1.37
N ARG A 14 4.27 -8.14 1.72
CA ARG A 14 3.05 -8.00 0.89
C ARG A 14 2.32 -6.70 1.18
N TYR A 15 1.79 -6.09 0.13
CA TYR A 15 0.90 -4.93 0.25
C TYR A 15 -0.14 -4.89 -0.88
N TRP A 16 -1.24 -4.19 -0.66
CA TRP A 16 -2.20 -3.86 -1.72
C TRP A 16 -1.85 -2.54 -2.39
N SER A 17 -1.95 -2.48 -3.70
CA SER A 17 -1.62 -1.31 -4.48
C SER A 17 -2.86 -0.80 -5.19
N VAL A 18 -3.24 0.45 -4.91
CA VAL A 18 -4.13 1.20 -5.78
C VAL A 18 -3.27 1.89 -6.83
N TRP A 19 -3.41 1.48 -8.09
CA TRP A 19 -2.68 2.04 -9.22
C TRP A 19 -3.66 2.43 -10.33
N VAL A 20 -3.19 3.18 -11.33
CA VAL A 20 -4.02 3.70 -12.43
C VAL A 20 -3.46 3.20 -13.74
N ASP A 21 -4.32 2.64 -14.58
CA ASP A 21 -3.97 2.15 -15.90
C ASP A 21 -3.85 3.27 -16.95
N LYS A 22 -3.50 2.90 -18.18
CA LYS A 22 -3.35 3.84 -19.31
C LYS A 22 -4.68 4.48 -19.74
N ALA A 23 -5.82 3.90 -19.38
CA ALA A 23 -7.14 4.48 -19.61
C ALA A 23 -7.56 5.46 -18.49
N GLY A 24 -6.73 5.61 -17.45
CA GLY A 24 -7.04 6.43 -16.29
C GLY A 24 -7.97 5.74 -15.28
N ILE A 25 -8.17 4.43 -15.39
CA ILE A 25 -9.01 3.64 -14.49
C ILE A 25 -8.14 3.16 -13.32
N SER A 26 -8.65 3.25 -12.09
CA SER A 26 -7.96 2.74 -10.91
C SER A 26 -8.26 1.28 -10.69
N HIS A 27 -7.27 0.55 -10.19
CA HIS A 27 -7.27 -0.88 -9.99
C HIS A 27 -6.61 -1.25 -8.68
N GLN A 28 -6.90 -2.46 -8.20
CA GLN A 28 -6.18 -3.10 -7.11
C GLN A 28 -5.16 -4.09 -7.68
N ALA A 29 -3.97 -4.14 -7.10
CA ALA A 29 -3.01 -5.21 -7.31
C ALA A 29 -2.45 -5.67 -5.97
N LYS A 30 -2.16 -6.97 -5.82
CA LYS A 30 -1.42 -7.48 -4.68
C LYS A 30 0.06 -7.50 -5.05
N CYS A 31 0.87 -6.74 -4.35
CA CYS A 31 2.30 -6.58 -4.62
C CYS A 31 3.14 -7.24 -3.52
N GLU A 32 4.34 -7.67 -3.90
CA GLU A 32 5.40 -8.13 -3.00
C GLU A 32 6.61 -7.22 -3.16
N LEU A 33 6.95 -6.49 -2.08
CA LEU A 33 8.25 -5.84 -1.96
C LEU A 33 9.30 -6.94 -1.87
N ASP A 34 10.10 -7.09 -2.91
CA ASP A 34 11.11 -8.16 -3.06
C ASP A 34 12.54 -7.60 -3.20
N THR A 35 12.70 -6.28 -3.05
CA THR A 35 13.98 -5.58 -3.24
C THR A 35 14.70 -5.29 -1.92
N LEU A 36 14.35 -5.99 -0.83
CA LEU A 36 15.03 -5.84 0.46
C LEU A 36 16.43 -6.45 0.38
N LYS A 37 17.39 -5.88 1.11
CA LYS A 37 18.75 -6.41 1.23
C LYS A 37 19.08 -6.74 2.67
N LEU A 38 19.79 -7.86 2.85
CA LEU A 38 20.31 -8.26 4.15
C LEU A 38 21.45 -7.33 4.55
N GLU A 39 21.25 -6.53 5.59
CA GLU A 39 22.17 -5.48 6.02
C GLU A 39 22.27 -5.40 7.54
N GLN A 40 23.41 -4.91 8.00
CA GLN A 40 23.62 -4.57 9.41
C GLN A 40 22.95 -3.21 9.70
N PHE A 41 21.62 -3.21 9.86
CA PHE A 41 20.85 -1.96 10.01
C PHE A 41 21.21 -1.16 11.27
N SER A 42 21.44 -1.87 12.38
CA SER A 42 21.84 -1.26 13.65
C SER A 42 23.33 -1.49 13.94
N ALA A 43 23.95 -0.55 14.67
CA ALA A 43 25.38 -0.63 15.05
C ALA A 43 25.74 -1.87 15.89
N LYS A 44 24.76 -2.46 16.58
CA LYS A 44 24.90 -3.67 17.40
C LYS A 44 23.62 -4.50 17.23
N GLY A 45 23.65 -5.50 16.35
CA GLY A 45 22.54 -6.43 16.11
C GLY A 45 22.95 -7.54 15.16
N ASP A 46 22.08 -8.52 14.93
CA ASP A 46 22.22 -9.42 13.77
C ASP A 46 21.73 -8.70 12.50
N PRO A 47 22.20 -9.08 11.29
CA PRO A 47 21.70 -8.51 10.04
C PRO A 47 20.20 -8.75 9.84
N GLU A 48 19.51 -7.80 9.23
CA GLU A 48 18.08 -7.88 8.90
C GLU A 48 17.83 -7.44 7.44
N TRP A 49 16.67 -7.80 6.90
CA TRP A 49 16.29 -7.41 5.53
C TRP A 49 15.72 -5.99 5.55
N VAL A 50 16.40 -5.06 4.88
CA VAL A 50 16.11 -3.61 4.89
C VAL A 50 15.72 -3.16 3.48
N SER A 51 14.70 -2.30 3.39
CA SER A 51 14.33 -1.64 2.14
C SER A 51 15.44 -0.68 1.66
N GLN A 52 15.51 -0.47 0.34
CA GLN A 52 16.67 0.20 -0.29
C GLN A 52 16.31 1.50 -1.03
N HIS A 53 15.05 1.62 -1.42
CA HIS A 53 14.55 2.70 -2.27
C HIS A 53 13.34 3.36 -1.62
N ASP A 54 13.52 3.75 -0.36
CA ASP A 54 12.44 4.32 0.45
C ASP A 54 12.01 5.68 -0.09
N LEU A 55 10.70 5.86 -0.22
CA LEU A 55 10.11 7.09 -0.72
C LEU A 55 10.17 8.18 0.38
N PRO A 56 10.62 9.41 0.07
CA PRO A 56 10.69 10.48 1.07
C PRO A 56 9.30 10.78 1.64
N THR A 57 9.19 10.66 2.96
CA THR A 57 7.95 10.95 3.70
C THR A 57 7.75 12.47 3.77
N SER A 58 6.56 12.93 3.41
CA SER A 58 6.15 14.32 3.55
C SER A 58 5.42 14.57 4.88
N ARG A 59 4.61 13.60 5.33
CA ARG A 59 3.82 13.69 6.55
C ARG A 59 3.35 12.31 7.00
N TYR A 60 3.11 12.14 8.30
CA TYR A 60 2.30 11.05 8.84
C TYR A 60 1.03 11.58 9.52
N VAL A 61 -0.04 10.79 9.49
CA VAL A 61 -1.35 11.12 10.05
C VAL A 61 -1.96 9.89 10.71
N PHE A 62 -2.67 10.10 11.81
CA PHE A 62 -3.50 9.07 12.44
C PHE A 62 -4.97 9.38 12.22
N ASN A 63 -5.73 8.39 11.77
CA ASN A 63 -7.14 8.52 11.47
C ASN A 63 -7.95 7.51 12.29
N ILE A 64 -9.14 7.92 12.73
CA ILE A 64 -10.15 7.06 13.33
C ILE A 64 -11.42 7.22 12.51
N MET A 65 -11.87 6.13 11.89
CA MET A 65 -13.10 6.08 11.10
C MET A 65 -14.14 5.25 11.86
N PRO A 66 -15.30 5.84 12.23
CA PRO A 66 -16.38 5.10 12.88
C PRO A 66 -16.87 3.92 12.03
N VAL A 67 -17.45 2.91 12.67
CA VAL A 67 -18.07 1.78 11.95
C VAL A 67 -19.12 2.30 10.95
N GLY A 68 -19.03 1.86 9.70
CA GLY A 68 -19.96 2.27 8.64
C GLY A 68 -19.65 3.64 8.03
N TRP A 69 -18.57 4.33 8.45
CA TRP A 69 -18.10 5.51 7.76
C TRP A 69 -17.65 5.15 6.34
N VAL A 70 -18.09 5.93 5.35
CA VAL A 70 -17.73 5.77 3.93
C VAL A 70 -17.43 7.15 3.34
N GLY A 71 -16.25 7.31 2.76
CA GLY A 71 -15.89 8.50 1.98
C GLY A 71 -16.54 8.49 0.59
N PRO A 72 -16.61 9.63 -0.13
CA PRO A 72 -17.06 9.64 -1.53
C PRO A 72 -16.00 9.07 -2.47
N TRP A 73 -16.32 8.95 -3.77
CA TRP A 73 -15.30 8.72 -4.79
C TRP A 73 -14.32 9.90 -4.86
N HIS A 74 -13.04 9.65 -4.63
CA HIS A 74 -12.00 10.68 -4.63
C HIS A 74 -10.62 10.08 -4.93
N LYS A 75 -9.67 10.95 -5.27
CA LYS A 75 -8.25 10.57 -5.40
C LYS A 75 -7.54 10.74 -4.07
N ASN A 76 -6.46 9.99 -3.85
CA ASN A 76 -5.55 10.27 -2.76
C ASN A 76 -4.92 11.67 -2.96
N PRO A 77 -4.77 12.47 -1.87
CA PRO A 77 -4.20 13.82 -1.96
C PRO A 77 -2.69 13.78 -2.26
N SER A 78 -2.03 12.67 -1.94
CA SER A 78 -0.62 12.37 -2.24
C SER A 78 -0.46 10.85 -2.32
N PRO A 79 0.59 10.34 -2.98
CA PRO A 79 0.97 8.94 -2.82
C PRO A 79 1.14 8.66 -1.33
N GLN A 80 0.57 7.57 -0.83
CA GLN A 80 0.56 7.32 0.62
C GLN A 80 0.46 5.85 0.95
N TRP A 81 1.22 5.43 1.96
CA TRP A 81 1.01 4.16 2.65
C TRP A 81 -0.15 4.29 3.63
N ILE A 82 -0.99 3.27 3.69
CA ILE A 82 -2.12 3.17 4.61
C ILE A 82 -2.02 1.86 5.38
N ILE A 83 -1.91 1.94 6.70
CA ILE A 83 -1.61 0.83 7.60
C ILE A 83 -2.67 0.78 8.69
N PRO A 84 -3.58 -0.21 8.67
CA PRO A 84 -4.51 -0.41 9.75
C PRO A 84 -3.78 -0.83 11.03
N LEU A 85 -4.10 -0.16 12.12
CA LEU A 85 -3.59 -0.44 13.47
C LEU A 85 -4.61 -1.28 14.27
N SER A 86 -5.90 -1.03 14.08
CA SER A 86 -7.02 -1.82 14.63
C SER A 86 -8.27 -1.66 13.77
N GLY A 87 -9.28 -2.51 13.95
CA GLY A 87 -10.47 -2.53 13.10
C GLY A 87 -10.17 -2.95 11.66
N ARG A 88 -11.12 -2.73 10.76
CA ARG A 88 -10.96 -3.01 9.33
C ARG A 88 -11.47 -1.85 8.50
N TRP A 89 -10.77 -1.56 7.41
CA TRP A 89 -11.20 -0.61 6.40
C TRP A 89 -11.21 -1.29 5.03
N PHE A 90 -11.91 -0.71 4.07
CA PHE A 90 -11.92 -1.19 2.70
C PHE A 90 -11.51 -0.08 1.73
N VAL A 91 -11.02 -0.51 0.57
CA VAL A 91 -10.84 0.34 -0.61
C VAL A 91 -11.45 -0.37 -1.81
N GLU A 92 -12.32 0.34 -2.52
CA GLU A 92 -12.90 -0.10 -3.79
C GLU A 92 -12.45 0.84 -4.91
N THR A 93 -11.92 0.24 -5.98
CA THR A 93 -11.40 0.95 -7.16
C THR A 93 -12.44 1.05 -8.27
N MET A 94 -12.16 1.85 -9.29
CA MET A 94 -13.15 2.21 -10.31
C MET A 94 -13.64 1.00 -11.14
N ASP A 95 -12.80 -0.03 -11.27
CA ASP A 95 -13.12 -1.33 -11.87
C ASP A 95 -14.07 -2.21 -11.01
N GLY A 96 -14.42 -1.77 -9.80
CA GLY A 96 -15.30 -2.47 -8.88
C GLY A 96 -14.60 -3.47 -7.95
N ASN A 97 -13.27 -3.58 -8.02
CA ASN A 97 -12.52 -4.44 -7.11
C ASN A 97 -12.46 -3.81 -5.72
N ARG A 98 -12.98 -4.52 -4.72
CA ARG A 98 -13.01 -4.09 -3.31
C ARG A 98 -12.17 -5.01 -2.45
N ILE A 99 -11.26 -4.42 -1.69
CA ILE A 99 -10.37 -5.12 -0.76
C ILE A 99 -10.62 -4.59 0.65
N GLU A 100 -10.81 -5.51 1.61
CA GLU A 100 -10.89 -5.17 3.03
C GLU A 100 -9.59 -5.54 3.74
N MET A 101 -9.04 -4.62 4.51
CA MET A 101 -7.73 -4.73 5.16
C MET A 101 -7.87 -4.48 6.66
N GLY A 102 -7.25 -5.33 7.46
CA GLY A 102 -7.11 -5.21 8.92
C GLY A 102 -5.65 -5.04 9.36
N PRO A 103 -5.37 -5.21 10.66
CA PRO A 103 -4.03 -5.00 11.21
C PRO A 103 -2.98 -5.87 10.51
N GLY A 104 -1.88 -5.24 10.10
CA GLY A 104 -0.79 -5.88 9.34
C GLY A 104 -1.02 -5.93 7.82
N GLU A 105 -2.22 -5.63 7.32
CA GLU A 105 -2.52 -5.57 5.89
C GLU A 105 -2.35 -4.13 5.39
N MET A 106 -1.16 -3.81 4.88
CA MET A 106 -0.83 -2.49 4.36
C MET A 106 -1.27 -2.28 2.90
N SER A 107 -1.47 -1.02 2.53
CA SER A 107 -1.69 -0.64 1.14
C SER A 107 -0.96 0.65 0.75
N PHE A 108 -0.74 0.81 -0.55
CA PHE A 108 -0.21 2.04 -1.13
C PHE A 108 -1.23 2.64 -2.10
N GLY A 109 -1.63 3.88 -1.83
CA GLY A 109 -2.56 4.64 -2.66
C GLY A 109 -1.84 5.49 -3.69
N TYR A 110 -1.94 5.16 -4.97
CA TYR A 110 -1.36 5.91 -6.09
C TYR A 110 -2.36 6.13 -7.24
N ASP A 111 -3.35 6.98 -7.00
CA ASP A 111 -4.44 7.28 -7.94
C ASP A 111 -4.62 8.77 -8.25
N LYS A 112 -3.63 9.61 -7.91
CA LYS A 112 -3.66 11.07 -8.20
C LYS A 112 -3.88 11.36 -9.69
N ASN A 113 -3.40 10.46 -10.56
CA ASN A 113 -3.51 10.59 -12.02
C ASN A 113 -4.77 9.94 -12.61
N ALA A 114 -5.66 9.38 -11.78
CA ALA A 114 -6.90 8.77 -12.25
C ALA A 114 -7.73 9.75 -13.10
N GLY A 115 -8.29 9.25 -14.19
CA GLY A 115 -9.35 9.90 -14.93
C GLY A 115 -10.70 9.72 -14.26
N THR A 116 -11.77 9.96 -15.02
CA THR A 116 -13.14 9.63 -14.61
C THR A 116 -13.61 8.37 -15.34
N PHE A 117 -14.23 7.45 -14.61
CA PHE A 117 -14.88 6.27 -15.19
C PHE A 117 -16.37 6.29 -14.83
N GLY A 118 -17.20 6.69 -15.78
CA GLY A 118 -18.60 7.01 -15.50
C GLY A 118 -18.73 8.15 -14.49
N LYS A 119 -19.33 7.87 -13.32
CA LYS A 119 -19.45 8.83 -12.20
C LYS A 119 -18.35 8.65 -11.13
N ARG A 120 -17.38 7.76 -11.35
CA ARG A 120 -16.34 7.40 -10.39
C ARG A 120 -15.02 8.13 -10.72
N VAL A 121 -14.23 8.42 -9.69
CA VAL A 121 -12.86 8.97 -9.79
C VAL A 121 -12.03 8.43 -8.63
N GLY A 122 -10.79 8.01 -8.89
CA GLY A 122 -9.88 7.51 -7.86
C GLY A 122 -10.42 6.25 -7.19
N HIS A 123 -10.81 6.32 -5.92
CA HIS A 123 -11.33 5.19 -5.16
C HIS A 123 -12.45 5.64 -4.21
N ILE A 124 -13.14 4.66 -3.63
CA ILE A 124 -13.98 4.84 -2.44
C ILE A 124 -13.39 4.01 -1.30
N SER A 125 -13.47 4.52 -0.08
CA SER A 125 -12.98 3.81 1.11
C SER A 125 -13.94 3.98 2.28
N GLY A 126 -13.86 3.05 3.24
CA GLY A 126 -14.71 3.10 4.42
C GLY A 126 -14.30 2.12 5.50
N ALA A 127 -14.90 2.26 6.68
CA ALA A 127 -14.66 1.38 7.82
C ALA A 127 -15.77 0.32 7.93
N VAL A 128 -15.36 -0.92 8.18
CA VAL A 128 -16.22 -2.11 8.25
C VAL A 128 -15.91 -2.93 9.49
N GLY A 129 -16.80 -3.87 9.82
CA GLY A 129 -16.67 -4.71 11.01
C GLY A 129 -17.41 -4.15 12.22
N LYS A 130 -16.93 -4.48 13.42
CA LYS A 130 -17.62 -4.20 14.70
C LYS A 130 -16.98 -3.09 15.53
N GLU A 131 -15.84 -2.55 15.09
CA GLU A 131 -15.09 -1.52 15.80
C GLU A 131 -14.55 -0.47 14.83
N PRO A 132 -14.28 0.76 15.28
CA PRO A 132 -13.70 1.79 14.44
C PRO A 132 -12.38 1.35 13.81
N ALA A 133 -12.17 1.68 12.54
CA ALA A 133 -10.88 1.50 11.89
C ALA A 133 -9.93 2.59 12.37
N LYS A 134 -8.81 2.20 12.98
CA LYS A 134 -7.71 3.10 13.36
C LYS A 134 -6.56 2.85 12.40
N VAL A 135 -6.10 3.90 11.74
CA VAL A 135 -5.21 3.78 10.61
C VAL A 135 -4.09 4.80 10.73
N MET A 136 -2.85 4.39 10.45
CA MET A 136 -1.74 5.29 10.21
C MET A 136 -1.60 5.47 8.70
N VAL A 137 -1.52 6.73 8.27
CA VAL A 137 -1.23 7.10 6.89
C VAL A 137 0.14 7.75 6.85
N VAL A 138 1.01 7.28 5.96
CA VAL A 138 2.32 7.89 5.68
C VAL A 138 2.29 8.42 4.26
N GLN A 139 2.19 9.74 4.13
CA GLN A 139 2.23 10.42 2.85
C GLN A 139 3.67 10.55 2.40
N VAL A 140 3.91 10.23 1.14
CA VAL A 140 5.22 10.33 0.50
C VAL A 140 5.14 11.31 -0.68
N THR A 141 6.30 11.78 -1.11
CA THR A 141 6.40 12.86 -2.11
C THR A 141 6.14 12.39 -3.54
N SER A 142 6.44 11.13 -3.85
CA SER A 142 6.30 10.52 -5.18
C SER A 142 6.06 9.01 -5.09
N ALA A 143 5.82 8.37 -6.23
CA ALA A 143 6.07 6.94 -6.44
C ALA A 143 7.53 6.73 -6.88
N LEU A 144 7.96 5.49 -7.08
CA LEU A 144 9.24 5.19 -7.73
C LEU A 144 9.25 5.70 -9.17
N ASP A 145 10.38 6.25 -9.61
CA ASP A 145 10.53 6.78 -10.97
C ASP A 145 10.46 5.68 -12.03
N ASN A 146 11.04 4.51 -11.75
CA ASN A 146 11.10 3.36 -12.65
C ASN A 146 10.75 2.08 -11.88
N PRO A 147 9.46 1.84 -11.56
CA PRO A 147 9.06 0.61 -10.90
C PRO A 147 9.25 -0.60 -11.82
N SER A 148 9.62 -1.74 -11.26
CA SER A 148 9.73 -3.02 -11.98
C SER A 148 8.39 -3.52 -12.52
N ASP A 149 7.29 -3.15 -11.87
CA ASP A 149 5.92 -3.39 -12.28
C ASP A 149 5.12 -2.11 -12.07
N GLU A 150 4.50 -1.56 -13.13
CA GLU A 150 3.69 -0.32 -13.06
C GLU A 150 2.52 -0.46 -12.06
N ARG A 151 2.09 -1.69 -11.77
CA ARG A 151 1.04 -2.01 -10.79
C ARG A 151 1.52 -1.88 -9.34
N CYS A 152 2.83 -1.83 -9.13
CA CYS A 152 3.49 -1.73 -7.83
C CYS A 152 4.36 -0.45 -7.76
N PRO A 153 3.76 0.75 -7.79
CA PRO A 153 4.47 2.03 -7.85
C PRO A 153 5.33 2.35 -6.61
N ALA A 154 5.15 1.60 -5.51
CA ALA A 154 5.98 1.71 -4.32
C ALA A 154 7.14 0.69 -4.28
N GLY A 155 7.25 -0.17 -5.30
CA GLY A 155 8.30 -1.17 -5.43
C GLY A 155 7.78 -2.61 -5.51
N GLY A 156 8.64 -3.49 -6.03
CA GLY A 156 8.35 -4.91 -6.12
C GLY A 156 7.57 -5.32 -7.37
N VAL A 157 6.96 -6.49 -7.30
CA VAL A 157 6.21 -7.11 -8.42
C VAL A 157 4.82 -7.53 -7.95
N SER A 158 3.84 -7.44 -8.85
CA SER A 158 2.51 -7.91 -8.51
C SER A 158 2.39 -9.41 -8.68
N LEU A 159 1.62 -10.02 -7.78
CA LEU A 159 1.27 -11.42 -7.85
C LEU A 159 0.29 -11.61 -8.99
N SER A 160 0.59 -12.54 -9.90
CA SER A 160 -0.37 -12.99 -10.89
C SER A 160 -1.61 -13.50 -10.17
N SER A 161 -2.79 -13.03 -10.59
CA SER A 161 -4.07 -13.65 -10.23
C SER A 161 -4.04 -15.09 -10.72
N GLY A 162 -3.78 -16.03 -9.80
CA GLY A 162 -3.98 -17.46 -10.04
C GLY A 162 -5.45 -17.81 -10.15
#